data_AF-A0A930WWX7-F1
#
_entry.id   AF-A0A930WWX7-F1
#
_cell.length_a   1.000
_cell.length_b   1.000
_cell.length_c   1.000
_cell.angle_alpha   90.00
_cell.angle_beta   90.00
_cell.angle_gamma   90.00
#
_symmetry.space_group_name_H-M   'P 1'
#
loop_
_entity.id
_entity.type
_entity.pdbx_description
1 polymer ?
#
loop_
_entity_poly.entity_id
_entity_poly.type
_entity_poly.pdbx_seq_one_letter_code
_entity_poly.pdbx_strand_id
1 'polypeptide(L)'
;MTEMLKGIAASDGVAVAKAYLLVQPDLSFETVTVEDTSAEEARLDAALAASQDELSVIREKAVESLGEEAAAVFDAHLMVLADPEMTGQIKETIRAKQVNAEAALT
;
A
#
# COMPACT_ATOMS: atom_id res chain seq x y z
N MET A 1 -6.58 18.29 -30.46
CA MET A 1 -5.38 19.15 -30.46
C MET A 1 -4.24 18.33 -29.88
N THR A 2 -3.06 18.35 -30.49
CA THR A 2 -1.84 17.76 -29.92
C THR A 2 -1.14 18.81 -29.09
N GLU A 3 -1.00 18.57 -27.79
CA GLU A 3 -0.25 19.43 -26.88
C GLU A 3 1.18 18.92 -26.70
N MET A 4 2.15 19.84 -26.68
CA MET A 4 3.56 19.54 -26.41
C MET A 4 3.84 19.85 -24.93
N LEU A 5 4.02 18.80 -24.14
CA LEU A 5 4.39 18.90 -22.73
C LEU A 5 5.92 18.92 -22.58
N LYS A 6 6.46 19.86 -21.80
CA LYS A 6 7.89 19.92 -21.44
C LYS A 6 8.07 19.52 -19.99
N GLY A 7 8.96 18.56 -19.72
CA GLY A 7 9.32 18.08 -18.39
C GLY A 7 10.83 18.06 -18.17
N ILE A 8 11.26 17.43 -17.07
CA ILE A 8 12.68 17.20 -16.75
C ILE A 8 13.08 15.84 -17.34
N ALA A 9 14.18 15.78 -18.08
CA ALA A 9 14.69 14.53 -18.64
C ALA A 9 15.31 13.66 -17.54
N ALA A 10 14.72 12.48 -17.30
CA ALA A 10 15.22 11.50 -16.33
C ALA A 10 16.03 10.36 -16.98
N SER A 11 15.78 10.08 -18.26
CA SER A 11 16.47 9.05 -19.03
C SER A 11 16.49 9.42 -20.51
N ASP A 12 17.56 9.08 -21.20
CA ASP A 12 17.75 9.38 -22.62
C ASP A 12 16.94 8.40 -23.50
N GLY A 13 16.41 8.90 -24.63
CA GLY A 13 15.76 8.07 -25.64
C GLY A 13 14.51 8.71 -26.26
N VAL A 14 13.95 8.03 -27.27
CA VAL A 14 12.68 8.39 -27.91
C VAL A 14 11.76 7.17 -27.88
N ALA A 15 10.60 7.29 -27.24
CA ALA A 15 9.62 6.23 -27.13
C ALA A 15 8.34 6.56 -27.93
N VAL A 16 7.81 5.58 -28.67
CA VAL A 16 6.54 5.67 -29.39
C VAL A 16 5.70 4.44 -29.04
N ALA A 17 4.69 4.62 -28.20
CA ALA A 17 3.82 3.56 -27.72
C ALA A 17 2.42 4.10 -27.37
N LYS A 18 1.47 3.20 -27.09
CA LYS A 18 0.17 3.60 -26.55
C LYS A 18 0.32 4.08 -25.11
N ALA A 19 -0.40 5.14 -24.76
CA ALA A 19 -0.43 5.62 -23.39
C ALA A 19 -1.16 4.60 -22.48
N TYR A 20 -0.54 4.28 -21.35
CA TYR A 20 -1.18 3.59 -20.25
C TYR A 20 -1.42 4.60 -19.13
N LEU A 21 -2.69 4.83 -18.80
CA LEU A 21 -3.06 5.75 -17.73
C LEU A 21 -3.16 4.97 -16.42
N LEU A 22 -2.17 5.13 -15.55
CA LEU A 22 -2.20 4.60 -14.19
C LEU A 22 -3.04 5.55 -13.31
N VAL A 23 -4.33 5.22 -13.15
CA VAL A 23 -5.24 5.96 -12.26
C VAL A 23 -5.14 5.37 -10.86
N GLN A 24 -4.88 6.22 -9.87
CA GLN A 24 -4.89 5.79 -8.47
C GLN A 24 -6.32 5.50 -8.01
N PRO A 25 -6.55 4.47 -7.18
CA PRO A 25 -7.86 4.21 -6.61
C PRO A 25 -8.30 5.38 -5.73
N ASP A 26 -9.61 5.62 -5.66
CA ASP A 26 -10.17 6.54 -4.68
C ASP A 26 -10.16 5.85 -3.31
N LEU A 27 -9.38 6.41 -2.38
CA LEU A 27 -9.22 5.92 -1.02
C LEU A 27 -10.10 6.69 -0.03
N SER A 28 -11.08 7.46 -0.51
CA SER A 28 -12.02 8.18 0.35
C SER A 28 -12.88 7.21 1.17
N PHE A 29 -12.94 7.42 2.47
CA PHE A 29 -13.76 6.65 3.40
C PHE A 29 -14.49 7.58 4.38
N GLU A 30 -15.55 7.08 5.00
CA GLU A 30 -16.24 7.77 6.09
C GLU A 30 -15.79 7.18 7.43
N THR A 31 -15.57 8.04 8.42
CA THR A 31 -15.36 7.59 9.80
C THR A 31 -16.70 7.16 10.38
N VAL A 32 -16.82 5.88 10.69
CA VAL A 32 -18.03 5.31 11.30
C VAL A 32 -17.71 4.79 12.69
N THR A 33 -18.69 4.92 13.58
CA THR A 33 -18.62 4.28 14.90
C THR A 33 -18.98 2.81 14.75
N VAL A 34 -18.14 1.93 15.32
CA VAL A 34 -18.25 0.48 15.18
C VAL A 34 -18.61 -0.13 16.54
N GLU A 35 -19.67 -0.92 16.57
CA GLU A 35 -20.11 -1.64 17.77
C GLU A 35 -19.25 -2.88 18.05
N ASP A 36 -18.82 -3.59 17.00
CA ASP A 36 -17.97 -4.78 17.09
C ASP A 36 -16.53 -4.46 16.67
N THR A 37 -15.74 -4.01 17.65
CA THR A 37 -14.31 -3.72 17.46
C THR A 37 -13.50 -4.97 17.13
N SER A 38 -13.94 -6.16 17.57
CA SER A 38 -13.24 -7.42 17.29
C SER A 38 -13.36 -7.82 15.82
N ALA A 39 -14.53 -7.58 15.21
CA ALA A 39 -14.72 -7.81 13.77
C ALA A 39 -13.84 -6.86 12.94
N GLU A 40 -13.70 -5.61 13.35
CA GLU A 40 -12.82 -4.64 12.69
C GLU A 40 -11.34 -4.98 12.80
N GLU A 41 -10.89 -5.45 13.96
CA GLU A 41 -9.52 -5.93 14.12
C GLU A 41 -9.23 -7.14 13.25
N ALA A 42 -10.17 -8.09 13.15
CA ALA A 42 -10.02 -9.24 12.26
C ALA A 42 -9.98 -8.82 10.78
N ARG A 43 -10.75 -7.79 10.40
CA ARG A 43 -10.73 -7.20 9.05
C ARG A 43 -9.37 -6.57 8.75
N LEU A 44 -8.81 -5.83 9.70
CA LEU A 44 -7.46 -5.27 9.60
C LEU A 44 -6.40 -6.37 9.44
N ASP A 45 -6.45 -7.41 10.28
CA ASP A 45 -5.50 -8.52 10.23
C ASP A 45 -5.55 -9.27 8.89
N ALA A 46 -6.75 -9.49 8.36
CA ALA A 46 -6.92 -10.10 7.03
C ALA A 46 -6.34 -9.22 5.92
N ALA A 47 -6.52 -7.89 5.99
CA ALA A 47 -5.96 -6.96 5.01
C ALA A 47 -4.42 -6.88 5.09
N LEU A 48 -3.85 -6.90 6.29
CA LEU A 48 -2.40 -6.95 6.50
C LEU A 48 -1.80 -8.24 5.95
N ALA A 49 -2.43 -9.39 6.23
CA ALA A 49 -1.99 -10.68 5.71
C ALA A 49 -2.02 -10.71 4.17
N ALA A 50 -3.13 -10.26 3.56
CA ALA A 50 -3.23 -10.16 2.11
C ALA A 50 -2.16 -9.23 1.51
N SER A 51 -1.88 -8.10 2.15
CA SER A 51 -0.85 -7.16 1.70
C SER A 51 0.56 -7.74 1.80
N GLN A 52 0.84 -8.51 2.85
CA GLN A 52 2.13 -9.21 3.01
C GLN A 52 2.33 -10.28 1.91
N ASP A 53 1.29 -11.04 1.59
CA ASP A 53 1.34 -12.04 0.52
C ASP A 53 1.58 -11.38 -0.85
N GLU A 54 0.85 -10.31 -1.16
CA GLU A 54 1.02 -9.55 -2.41
C GLU A 54 2.43 -8.96 -2.54
N LEU A 55 2.96 -8.36 -1.48
CA LEU A 55 4.32 -7.81 -1.46
C LEU A 55 5.39 -8.89 -1.60
N SER A 56 5.16 -10.08 -1.03
CA SER A 56 6.09 -11.21 -1.16
C SER A 56 6.18 -11.68 -2.62
N VAL A 57 5.04 -11.77 -3.32
CA VAL A 57 5.01 -12.09 -4.75
C VAL A 57 5.69 -11.01 -5.61
N ILE A 58 5.48 -9.72 -5.28
CA ILE A 58 6.12 -8.61 -5.99
C ILE A 58 7.64 -8.63 -5.76
N ARG A 59 8.07 -8.91 -4.53
CA ARG A 59 9.48 -9.06 -4.16
C ARG A 59 10.15 -10.17 -4.97
N GLU A 60 9.56 -11.37 -5.04
CA GLU A 60 10.12 -12.48 -5.83
C GLU A 60 10.28 -12.10 -7.30
N LYS A 61 9.26 -11.47 -7.90
CA LYS A 61 9.34 -10.97 -9.28
C LYS A 61 10.41 -9.89 -9.46
N ALA A 62 10.59 -9.02 -8.46
CA ALA A 62 11.63 -8.00 -8.48
C ALA A 62 13.04 -8.61 -8.42
N VAL A 63 13.26 -9.64 -7.59
CA VAL A 63 14.52 -10.40 -7.55
C VAL A 63 14.83 -10.99 -8.92
N GLU A 64 13.86 -11.66 -9.55
CA GLU A 64 14.06 -12.29 -10.86
C GLU A 64 14.32 -11.27 -11.98
N SER A 65 13.66 -10.11 -11.95
CA SER A 65 13.69 -9.14 -13.06
C SER A 65 14.80 -8.10 -12.93
N LEU A 66 15.12 -7.67 -11.70
CA LEU A 66 15.94 -6.50 -11.39
C LEU A 66 17.10 -6.82 -10.43
N GLY A 67 17.13 -8.01 -9.82
CA GLY A 67 18.14 -8.43 -8.86
C GLY A 67 17.80 -8.11 -7.40
N GLU A 68 18.63 -8.59 -6.48
CA GLU A 68 18.39 -8.50 -5.02
C GLU A 68 18.35 -7.05 -4.51
N GLU A 69 19.12 -6.14 -5.10
CA GLU A 69 19.19 -4.74 -4.65
C GLU A 69 17.85 -4.02 -4.87
N ALA A 70 17.15 -4.29 -5.97
CA ALA A 70 15.82 -3.77 -6.22
C ALA A 70 14.76 -4.38 -5.28
N ALA A 71 14.96 -5.64 -4.88
CA ALA A 71 14.07 -6.34 -3.95
C ALA A 71 14.17 -5.81 -2.51
N ALA A 72 15.32 -5.24 -2.12
CA ALA A 72 15.55 -4.69 -0.79
C ALA A 72 14.55 -3.57 -0.42
N VAL A 73 14.03 -2.85 -1.41
CA VAL A 73 12.96 -1.85 -1.18
C VAL A 73 11.70 -2.54 -0.64
N PHE A 74 11.32 -3.69 -1.19
CA PHE A 74 10.15 -4.45 -0.72
C PHE A 74 10.39 -5.12 0.64
N ASP A 75 11.62 -5.51 0.94
CA ASP A 75 12.00 -5.99 2.28
C ASP A 75 11.73 -4.92 3.36
N ALA A 76 12.04 -3.64 3.09
CA ALA A 76 11.71 -2.56 4.00
C ALA A 76 10.19 -2.38 4.19
N HIS A 77 9.39 -2.53 3.13
CA HIS A 77 7.92 -2.46 3.25
C HIS A 77 7.35 -3.62 4.07
N LEU A 78 7.87 -4.84 3.88
CA LEU A 78 7.50 -6.00 4.69
C LEU A 78 7.89 -5.82 6.17
N MET A 79 9.05 -5.22 6.45
CA MET A 79 9.46 -4.91 7.83
C MET A 79 8.49 -3.94 8.51
N VAL A 80 8.02 -2.91 7.81
CA VAL A 80 7.02 -1.97 8.35
C VAL A 80 5.69 -2.68 8.64
N LEU A 81 5.23 -3.54 7.73
CA LEU A 81 3.99 -4.32 7.94
C LEU A 81 4.10 -5.37 9.05
N ALA A 82 5.30 -5.85 9.33
CA ALA A 82 5.57 -6.81 10.40
C ALA A 82 5.76 -6.15 11.77
N ASP A 83 5.75 -4.82 11.86
CA ASP A 83 5.93 -4.10 13.12
C ASP A 83 4.71 -4.29 14.05
N PRO A 84 4.87 -5.01 15.18
CA PRO A 84 3.79 -5.21 16.13
C PRO A 84 3.39 -3.93 16.85
N GLU A 85 4.26 -2.91 16.91
CA GLU A 85 3.95 -1.63 17.53
C GLU A 85 2.94 -0.85 16.66
N MET A 86 3.19 -0.78 15.36
CA MET A 86 2.30 -0.13 14.41
C MET A 86 0.91 -0.80 14.41
N THR A 87 0.87 -2.11 14.24
CA THR A 87 -0.40 -2.87 14.23
C THR A 87 -1.11 -2.80 15.58
N GLY A 88 -0.36 -2.81 16.69
CA GLY A 88 -0.89 -2.63 18.05
C GLY A 88 -1.56 -1.28 18.26
N GLN A 89 -0.93 -0.19 17.84
CA GLN A 89 -1.49 1.17 17.97
C GLN A 89 -2.78 1.36 17.17
N ILE A 90 -2.86 0.77 15.97
CA ILE A 90 -4.08 0.83 15.14
C ILE A 90 -5.21 0.07 15.85
N LYS A 91 -4.96 -1.16 16.32
CA LYS A 91 -5.96 -1.96 17.06
C LYS A 91 -6.39 -1.28 18.35
N GLU A 92 -5.47 -0.65 19.08
CA GLU A 92 -5.81 0.15 20.26
C GLU A 92 -6.72 1.32 19.90
N THR A 93 -6.45 2.01 18.81
CA THR A 93 -7.28 3.13 18.33
C THR A 93 -8.69 2.66 17.95
N ILE A 94 -8.82 1.51 17.27
CA ILE A 94 -10.11 0.86 16.97
C ILE A 94 -10.87 0.59 18.28
N ARG A 95 -10.22 -0.01 19.28
CA ARG A 95 -10.86 -0.34 20.57
C ARG A 95 -11.25 0.88 21.38
N ALA A 96 -10.34 1.85 21.49
CA ALA A 96 -10.50 3.00 22.37
C ALA A 96 -11.48 4.04 21.82
N LYS A 97 -11.48 4.24 20.49
CA LYS A 97 -12.35 5.22 19.82
C LYS A 97 -13.58 4.59 19.17
N GLN A 98 -13.66 3.26 19.11
CA GLN A 98 -14.73 2.51 18.44
C GLN A 98 -14.93 2.99 17.00
N VAL A 99 -13.84 3.11 16.24
CA VAL A 99 -13.84 3.56 14.84
C VAL A 99 -13.45 2.41 13.90
N ASN A 100 -13.80 2.54 12.63
CA ASN A 100 -13.40 1.59 11.58
C ASN A 100 -11.89 1.58 11.33
N ALA A 101 -11.39 0.46 10.82
CA ALA A 101 -9.96 0.24 10.57
C ALA A 101 -9.30 1.33 9.70
N GLU A 102 -9.99 1.83 8.66
CA GLU A 102 -9.47 2.89 7.77
C GLU A 102 -9.24 4.20 8.54
N ALA A 103 -10.16 4.54 9.46
CA ALA A 103 -10.06 5.72 10.30
C ALA A 103 -9.04 5.58 11.44
N ALA A 104 -8.71 4.35 11.85
CA ALA A 104 -7.68 4.10 12.86
C ALA A 104 -6.27 4.04 12.28
N LEU A 105 -6.15 3.71 10.99
CA LEU A 105 -4.89 3.67 10.25
C LEU A 105 -4.44 5.06 9.77
N THR A 106 -5.40 5.96 9.54
CA THR A 106 -5.18 7.34 9.05
C THR A 106 -4.97 8.32 10.18
#